data_AF-A0A920IKT8-F1
#
_entry.id   AF-A0A920IKT8-F1
#
_cell.length_a   1.000
_cell.length_b   1.000
_cell.length_c   1.000
_cell.angle_alpha   90.00
_cell.angle_beta   90.00
_cell.angle_gamma   90.00
#
_symmetry.space_group_name_H-M   'P 1'
#
loop_
_entity.id
_entity.type
_entity.pdbx_description
1 polymer ?
#
loop_
_entity_poly.entity_id
_entity_poly.type
_entity_poly.pdbx_seq_one_letter_code
_entity_poly.pdbx_strand_id
1 'polypeptide(L)'
;MKKSSYSRIISYVFPNLGFFILSFAGYLLFALSQVGIADWFRQIVDYISKPDNSLNLYLPLLLLLFALGRGIGYFVGHFNMAIVSTRLIYDLRKDLFKSLVYLPSNFYDMSNSGHLLSRMTFNVTQIKDSGTYAITILVREV
;
A
#
# COMPACT_ATOMS: atom_id res chain seq x y z
N MET A 1 23.35 19.07 5.34
CA MET A 1 22.15 18.21 5.52
C MET A 1 21.98 17.32 4.29
N LYS A 2 22.18 16.00 4.45
CA LYS A 2 22.15 14.99 3.37
C LYS A 2 20.75 14.93 2.73
N LYS A 3 20.60 15.37 1.48
CA LYS A 3 19.40 15.11 0.64
C LYS A 3 19.36 13.62 0.32
N SER A 4 18.84 12.87 1.27
CA SER A 4 18.85 11.41 1.38
C SER A 4 17.95 10.75 0.33
N SER A 5 18.31 9.53 -0.09
CA SER A 5 17.72 8.67 -1.14
C SER A 5 16.18 8.61 -1.22
N TYR A 6 15.48 8.97 -0.15
CA TYR A 6 14.02 9.10 -0.08
C TYR A 6 13.41 10.11 -1.08
N SER A 7 14.12 11.22 -1.36
CA SER A 7 13.62 12.24 -2.30
C SER A 7 13.50 11.71 -3.73
N ARG A 8 14.31 10.72 -4.11
CA ARG A 8 14.24 10.08 -5.43
C ARG A 8 13.07 9.11 -5.52
N ILE A 9 12.77 8.39 -4.44
CA ILE A 9 11.66 7.44 -4.38
C ILE A 9 10.32 8.18 -4.49
N ILE A 10 10.19 9.33 -3.81
CA ILE A 10 9.02 10.21 -3.93
C ILE A 10 8.83 10.72 -5.36
N SER A 11 9.91 11.00 -6.10
CA SER A 11 9.84 11.42 -7.50
C SER A 11 9.25 10.35 -8.44
N TYR A 12 9.31 9.06 -8.08
CA TYR A 12 8.68 7.96 -8.83
C TYR A 12 7.19 7.77 -8.54
N VAL A 13 6.68 8.37 -7.46
CA VAL A 13 5.24 8.34 -7.15
C VAL A 13 4.48 9.38 -7.97
N PHE A 14 5.12 10.52 -8.30
CA PHE A 14 4.51 11.64 -9.03
C PHE A 14 3.83 11.29 -10.37
N PRO A 15 4.32 10.36 -11.21
CA PRO A 15 3.65 9.99 -12.45
C PRO A 15 2.32 9.24 -12.24
N ASN A 16 2.10 8.64 -11.07
CA ASN A 16 0.92 7.80 -10.77
C ASN A 16 -0.01 8.41 -9.71
N LEU A 17 0.08 9.74 -9.49
CA LEU A 17 -0.71 10.47 -8.49
C LEU A 17 -2.22 10.22 -8.57
N GLY A 18 -2.78 10.01 -9.77
CA GLY A 18 -4.20 9.72 -9.92
C GLY A 18 -4.65 8.43 -9.21
N PHE A 19 -3.91 7.34 -9.42
CA PHE A 19 -4.19 6.06 -8.76
C PHE A 19 -3.88 6.10 -7.26
N PHE A 20 -2.88 6.87 -6.86
CA PHE A 20 -2.54 7.07 -5.45
C PHE A 20 -3.64 7.82 -4.68
N ILE A 21 -4.14 8.94 -5.23
CA ILE A 21 -5.26 9.70 -4.63
C ILE A 21 -6.52 8.83 -4.57
N LEU A 22 -6.77 8.04 -5.61
CA LEU A 22 -7.91 7.12 -5.63
C LEU A 22 -7.80 6.02 -4.56
N SER A 23 -6.59 5.46 -4.35
CA SER A 23 -6.37 4.52 -3.25
C SER A 23 -6.57 5.17 -1.88
N PHE A 24 -6.11 6.41 -1.71
CA PHE A 24 -6.27 7.16 -0.47
C PHE A 24 -7.75 7.42 -0.16
N ALA A 25 -8.54 7.82 -1.16
CA ALA A 25 -9.98 7.96 -1.01
C ALA A 25 -10.67 6.64 -0.63
N GLY A 26 -10.24 5.52 -1.24
CA GLY A 26 -10.74 4.18 -0.88
C GLY A 26 -10.41 3.81 0.57
N TYR A 27 -9.19 4.08 1.03
CA TYR A 27 -8.79 3.84 2.42
C TYR A 27 -9.49 4.74 3.42
N LEU A 28 -9.75 6.01 3.08
CA LEU A 28 -10.58 6.89 3.91
C LEU A 28 -11.98 6.32 4.10
N LEU A 29 -12.62 5.86 3.01
CA LEU A 29 -13.94 5.27 3.07
C LEU A 29 -13.95 3.95 3.87
N PHE A 30 -12.89 3.14 3.74
CA PHE A 30 -12.68 1.95 4.55
C PHE A 30 -12.58 2.28 6.05
N ALA A 31 -11.77 3.27 6.41
CA ALA A 31 -11.57 3.70 7.80
C ALA A 31 -12.86 4.24 8.42
N LEU A 32 -13.59 5.11 7.70
CA LEU A 32 -14.89 5.63 8.13
C LEU A 32 -15.91 4.50 8.36
N SER A 33 -15.94 3.52 7.45
CA SER A 33 -16.82 2.36 7.61
C SER A 33 -16.45 1.52 8.84
N GLN A 34 -15.16 1.41 9.17
CA GLN A 34 -14.72 0.69 10.37
C GLN A 34 -15.14 1.40 11.66
N VAL A 35 -15.06 2.74 11.70
CA VAL A 35 -15.59 3.54 12.81
C VAL A 35 -17.12 3.38 12.92
N GLY A 36 -17.83 3.41 11.79
CA GLY A 36 -19.27 3.20 11.74
C GLY A 36 -19.73 1.84 12.29
N ILE A 37 -18.98 0.77 12.00
CA ILE A 37 -19.26 -0.57 12.56
C ILE A 37 -19.06 -0.58 14.08
N ALA A 38 -18.07 0.14 14.61
CA ALA A 38 -17.87 0.24 16.05
C ALA A 38 -19.04 0.95 16.75
N ASP A 39 -19.55 2.04 16.15
CA ASP A 39 -20.74 2.73 16.66
C ASP A 39 -22.01 1.88 16.55
N TRP A 40 -22.17 1.14 15.45
CA TRP A 40 -23.25 0.16 15.31
C TRP A 40 -23.22 -0.90 16.42
N PHE A 41 -22.02 -1.35 16.83
CA PHE A 41 -21.86 -2.30 17.92
C PHE A 41 -22.33 -1.73 19.26
N ARG A 42 -22.23 -0.41 19.46
CA ARG A 42 -22.82 0.26 20.62
C ARG A 42 -24.35 0.25 20.55
N GLN A 43 -24.90 0.60 19.39
CA GLN A 43 -26.35 0.65 19.18
C GLN A 43 -27.03 -0.71 19.36
N ILE A 44 -26.39 -1.81 18.94
CA ILE A 44 -26.96 -3.16 19.16
C ILE A 44 -26.97 -3.56 20.64
N VAL A 45 -25.96 -3.17 21.41
CA VAL A 45 -25.92 -3.43 22.87
C VAL A 45 -27.01 -2.65 23.59
N ASP A 46 -27.21 -1.39 23.22
CA ASP A 46 -28.28 -0.55 23.77
C ASP A 46 -29.67 -1.10 23.39
N TYR A 47 -29.82 -1.59 22.16
CA TYR A 47 -31.04 -2.23 21.65
C TYR A 47 -31.43 -3.49 22.45
N ILE A 48 -30.46 -4.35 22.76
CA ILE A 48 -30.69 -5.55 23.58
C ILE A 48 -31.11 -5.17 25.00
N SER A 49 -30.58 -4.06 25.53
CA SER A 49 -30.87 -3.58 26.88
C SER A 49 -32.27 -2.93 27.00
N LYS A 50 -32.75 -2.29 25.93
CA LYS A 50 -34.09 -1.69 25.84
C LYS A 50 -34.70 -2.00 24.46
N PRO A 51 -35.44 -3.11 24.33
CA PRO A 51 -35.98 -3.52 23.04
C PRO A 51 -37.01 -2.50 22.53
N ASP A 52 -36.72 -1.90 21.39
CA ASP A 52 -37.62 -0.98 20.67
C ASP A 52 -37.96 -1.52 19.28
N ASN A 53 -39.20 -1.97 19.07
CA ASN A 53 -39.61 -2.61 17.82
C ASN A 53 -39.35 -1.79 16.55
N SER A 54 -39.20 -0.46 16.65
CA SER A 54 -38.90 0.43 15.52
C SER A 54 -37.49 0.24 14.94
N LEU A 55 -36.55 -0.29 15.73
CA LEU A 55 -35.14 -0.41 15.37
C LEU A 55 -34.77 -1.77 14.72
N ASN A 56 -35.68 -2.75 14.75
CA ASN A 56 -35.46 -4.12 14.26
C ASN A 56 -34.96 -4.21 12.82
N LEU A 57 -35.46 -3.34 11.92
CA LEU A 57 -35.05 -3.33 10.51
C LEU A 57 -33.90 -2.36 10.23
N TYR A 58 -33.77 -1.31 11.05
CA TYR A 58 -32.77 -0.26 10.88
C TYR A 58 -31.36 -0.76 11.18
N LEU A 59 -31.15 -1.48 12.29
CA LEU A 59 -29.82 -1.95 12.67
C LEU A 59 -29.20 -2.89 11.62
N PRO A 60 -29.88 -3.95 11.14
CA PRO A 60 -29.31 -4.82 10.11
C PRO A 60 -29.00 -4.08 8.81
N LEU A 61 -29.86 -3.12 8.41
CA LEU A 61 -29.64 -2.32 7.21
C LEU A 61 -28.44 -1.39 7.35
N LEU A 62 -28.24 -0.78 8.52
CA LEU A 62 -27.08 0.07 8.82
C LEU A 62 -25.78 -0.74 8.78
N LEU A 63 -25.79 -1.95 9.36
CA LEU A 63 -24.64 -2.86 9.29
C LEU A 63 -24.30 -3.20 7.84
N LEU A 64 -25.31 -3.51 7.04
CA LEU A 64 -25.14 -3.85 5.63
C LEU A 64 -24.54 -2.66 4.85
N LEU A 65 -25.01 -1.45 5.12
CA LEU A 65 -24.46 -0.22 4.53
C LEU A 65 -22.97 -0.04 4.87
N PHE A 66 -22.60 -0.17 6.15
CA PHE A 66 -21.19 -0.04 6.56
C PHE A 66 -20.33 -1.20 6.05
N ALA A 67 -20.84 -2.42 6.01
CA ALA A 67 -20.13 -3.58 5.48
C ALA A 67 -19.86 -3.43 3.98
N LEU A 68 -20.85 -2.94 3.22
CA LEU A 68 -20.68 -2.64 1.79
C LEU A 68 -19.68 -1.50 1.58
N GLY A 69 -19.82 -0.40 2.34
CA GLY A 69 -18.85 0.70 2.32
C GLY A 69 -17.43 0.19 2.58
N ARG A 70 -17.26 -0.61 3.63
CA ARG A 70 -15.97 -1.23 3.96
C ARG A 70 -15.44 -2.09 2.81
N GLY A 71 -16.28 -2.93 2.21
CA GLY A 71 -15.88 -3.80 1.10
C GLY A 71 -15.40 -3.01 -0.12
N ILE A 72 -16.16 -1.98 -0.51
CA ILE A 72 -15.83 -1.11 -1.63
C ILE A 72 -14.55 -0.31 -1.34
N GLY A 73 -14.46 0.30 -0.16
CA GLY A 73 -13.28 1.07 0.25
C GLY A 73 -12.02 0.19 0.29
N TYR A 74 -12.13 -1.02 0.82
CA TYR A 74 -11.03 -1.99 0.83
C TYR A 74 -10.60 -2.35 -0.59
N PHE A 75 -11.54 -2.71 -1.47
CA PHE A 75 -11.25 -3.11 -2.84
C PHE A 75 -10.59 -1.97 -3.63
N VAL A 76 -11.21 -0.78 -3.62
CA VAL A 76 -10.70 0.40 -4.34
C VAL A 76 -9.36 0.84 -3.78
N GLY A 77 -9.20 0.87 -2.46
CA GLY A 77 -7.95 1.23 -1.79
C GLY A 77 -6.82 0.28 -2.18
N HIS A 78 -7.00 -1.01 -1.93
CA HIS A 78 -5.95 -2.01 -2.14
C HIS A 78 -5.63 -2.26 -3.61
N PHE A 79 -6.64 -2.32 -4.48
CA PHE A 79 -6.41 -2.59 -5.90
C PHE A 79 -5.61 -1.48 -6.57
N ASN A 80 -5.99 -0.22 -6.34
CA ASN A 80 -5.26 0.92 -6.90
C ASN A 80 -3.85 1.03 -6.31
N MET A 81 -3.70 0.79 -5.00
CA MET A 81 -2.38 0.79 -4.38
C MET A 81 -1.47 -0.30 -4.96
N ALA A 82 -2.01 -1.49 -5.26
CA ALA A 82 -1.24 -2.56 -5.90
C ALA A 82 -0.75 -2.17 -7.30
N ILE A 83 -1.54 -1.43 -8.07
CA ILE A 83 -1.13 -0.90 -9.38
C ILE A 83 0.02 0.09 -9.21
N VAL A 84 -0.10 1.03 -8.28
CA VAL A 84 0.93 2.05 -8.00
C VAL A 84 2.24 1.37 -7.60
N SER A 85 2.20 0.43 -6.65
CA SER A 85 3.37 -0.33 -6.20
C SER A 85 4.04 -1.10 -7.34
N THR A 86 3.25 -1.74 -8.21
CA THR A 86 3.79 -2.52 -9.34
C THR A 86 4.47 -1.63 -10.36
N ARG A 87 3.89 -0.46 -10.68
CA ARG A 87 4.50 0.53 -11.59
C ARG A 87 5.79 1.11 -11.00
N LEU A 88 5.78 1.44 -9.71
CA LEU A 88 6.96 1.94 -9.01
C LEU A 88 8.11 0.92 -9.05
N ILE A 89 7.81 -0.36 -8.84
CA ILE A 89 8.80 -1.45 -8.96
C ILE A 89 9.30 -1.58 -10.40
N TYR A 90 8.42 -1.48 -11.40
CA TYR A 90 8.79 -1.55 -12.81
C TYR A 90 9.80 -0.45 -13.18
N ASP A 91 9.52 0.80 -12.78
CA ASP A 91 10.38 1.93 -13.05
C ASP A 91 11.74 1.81 -12.34
N LEU A 92 11.75 1.36 -11.08
CA LEU A 92 12.97 1.04 -10.35
C LEU A 92 13.81 -0.04 -11.05
N ARG A 93 13.19 -1.10 -11.55
CA ARG A 93 13.90 -2.16 -12.28
C ARG A 93 14.52 -1.64 -13.57
N LYS A 94 13.82 -0.75 -14.28
CA LYS A 94 14.32 -0.14 -15.52
C LYS A 94 15.58 0.69 -15.27
N ASP A 95 15.57 1.49 -14.22
CA ASP A 95 16.71 2.34 -13.85
C ASP A 95 17.91 1.53 -13.35
N LEU A 96 17.67 0.49 -12.55
CA LEU A 96 18.72 -0.43 -12.11
C LEU A 96 19.35 -1.15 -13.31
N PHE A 97 18.53 -1.65 -14.25
CA PHE A 97 19.03 -2.32 -15.45
C PHE A 97 19.89 -1.38 -16.29
N LYS A 98 19.45 -0.12 -16.49
CA LYS A 98 20.24 0.89 -17.20
C LYS A 98 21.58 1.13 -16.51
N SER A 99 21.61 1.26 -15.18
CA SER A 99 22.86 1.45 -14.44
C SER A 99 23.81 0.26 -14.55
N LEU A 100 23.30 -0.97 -14.66
CA LEU A 100 24.10 -2.19 -14.81
C LEU A 100 24.73 -2.30 -16.19
N VAL A 101 24.01 -1.92 -17.25
CA VAL A 101 24.51 -1.99 -18.64
C VAL A 101 25.65 -0.99 -18.90
N TYR A 102 25.67 0.14 -18.21
CA TYR A 102 26.69 1.19 -18.38
C TYR A 102 27.84 1.13 -17.37
N LEU A 103 27.96 0.05 -16.59
CA LEU A 103 29.00 -0.08 -15.59
C LEU A 103 30.36 -0.44 -16.26
N PRO A 104 31.45 0.29 -16.00
CA PRO A 104 32.73 0.07 -16.66
C PRO A 104 33.35 -1.29 -16.28
N SER A 105 34.03 -1.91 -17.25
CA SER A 105 34.62 -3.26 -17.15
C SER A 105 35.52 -3.47 -15.93
N ASN A 106 36.20 -2.42 -15.45
CA ASN A 106 37.02 -2.44 -14.23
C ASN A 106 36.27 -2.86 -12.96
N PHE A 107 34.94 -2.72 -12.91
CA PHE A 107 34.12 -3.20 -11.78
C PHE A 107 33.85 -4.71 -11.84
N TYR A 108 33.90 -5.30 -13.04
CA TYR A 108 33.77 -6.74 -13.28
C TYR A 108 35.10 -7.49 -13.10
N ASP A 109 36.23 -6.80 -13.28
CA ASP A 109 37.57 -7.39 -13.15
C ASP A 109 38.04 -7.56 -11.70
N MET A 110 37.43 -6.83 -10.74
CA MET A 110 37.89 -6.79 -9.34
C MET A 110 37.21 -7.80 -8.41
N SER A 111 36.26 -8.61 -8.88
CA SER A 111 35.77 -9.76 -8.08
C SER A 111 35.13 -10.85 -8.93
N ASN A 112 35.37 -12.10 -8.53
CA ASN A 112 34.93 -13.33 -9.19
C ASN A 112 33.44 -13.22 -9.59
N SER A 113 33.18 -13.10 -10.88
CA SER A 113 31.93 -12.58 -11.47
C SER A 113 30.66 -13.32 -11.03
N GLY A 114 30.77 -14.59 -10.63
CA GLY A 114 29.65 -15.37 -10.09
C GLY A 114 29.23 -15.00 -8.65
N HIS A 115 30.16 -14.59 -7.79
CA HIS A 115 29.87 -14.34 -6.37
C HIS A 115 29.31 -12.93 -6.12
N LEU A 116 29.73 -11.95 -6.93
CA LEU A 116 29.15 -10.61 -6.97
C LEU A 116 27.77 -10.60 -7.59
N LEU A 117 27.55 -11.33 -8.69
CA LEU A 117 26.23 -11.40 -9.34
C LEU A 117 25.18 -12.01 -8.39
N SER A 118 25.57 -13.06 -7.65
CA SER A 118 24.73 -13.65 -6.61
C SER A 118 24.44 -12.68 -5.48
N ARG A 119 25.46 -12.02 -4.88
CA ARG A 119 25.23 -11.03 -3.80
C ARG A 119 24.46 -9.80 -4.26
N MET A 120 24.64 -9.33 -5.49
CA MET A 120 23.92 -8.18 -6.01
C MET A 120 22.47 -8.54 -6.31
N THR A 121 22.20 -9.70 -6.93
CA THR A 121 20.82 -10.17 -7.17
C THR A 121 20.08 -10.43 -5.85
N PHE A 122 20.77 -11.01 -4.86
CA PHE A 122 20.19 -11.32 -3.55
C PHE A 122 19.99 -10.05 -2.71
N ASN A 123 20.98 -9.17 -2.59
CA ASN A 123 20.84 -7.92 -1.84
C ASN A 123 19.89 -6.94 -2.52
N VAL A 124 19.85 -6.88 -3.86
CA VAL A 124 18.85 -6.07 -4.58
C VAL A 124 17.45 -6.68 -4.40
N THR A 125 17.31 -8.00 -4.38
CA THR A 125 16.02 -8.63 -4.07
C THR A 125 15.59 -8.37 -2.63
N GLN A 126 16.52 -8.43 -1.67
CA GLN A 126 16.20 -8.22 -0.26
C GLN A 126 15.93 -6.74 0.06
N ILE A 127 16.62 -5.80 -0.60
CA ILE A 127 16.32 -4.35 -0.55
C ILE A 127 15.01 -4.04 -1.29
N LYS A 128 14.72 -4.72 -2.40
CA LYS A 128 13.44 -4.65 -3.12
C LYS A 128 12.29 -5.13 -2.25
N ASP A 129 12.46 -6.25 -1.55
CA ASP A 129 11.44 -6.83 -0.69
C ASP A 129 11.24 -5.96 0.56
N SER A 130 12.32 -5.51 1.21
CA SER A 130 12.24 -4.64 2.39
C SER A 130 11.73 -3.23 2.07
N GLY A 131 12.12 -2.66 0.94
CA GLY A 131 11.70 -1.31 0.52
C GLY A 131 10.24 -1.28 0.06
N THR A 132 9.79 -2.29 -0.67
CA THR A 132 8.37 -2.43 -1.06
C THR A 132 7.50 -2.67 0.16
N TYR A 133 7.96 -3.50 1.10
CA TYR A 133 7.26 -3.79 2.34
C TYR A 133 7.18 -2.56 3.26
N ALA A 134 8.27 -1.80 3.41
CA ALA A 134 8.29 -0.57 4.21
C ALA A 134 7.37 0.53 3.65
N ILE A 135 7.31 0.70 2.32
CA ILE A 135 6.39 1.67 1.68
C ILE A 135 4.94 1.22 1.83
N THR A 136 4.69 -0.09 1.69
CA THR A 136 3.34 -0.64 1.88
C THR A 136 2.87 -0.47 3.32
N ILE A 137 3.75 -0.69 4.31
CA ILE A 137 3.46 -0.47 5.74
C ILE A 137 3.22 1.01 6.02
N LEU A 138 4.12 1.90 5.59
CA LEU A 138 3.98 3.34 5.83
C LEU A 138 2.73 3.96 5.22
N VAL A 139 2.18 3.39 4.14
CA VAL A 139 0.92 3.87 3.53
C VAL A 139 -0.30 3.17 4.12
N ARG A 140 -0.15 1.97 4.67
CA ARG A 140 -1.24 1.19 5.28
C ARG A 140 -1.44 1.50 6.76
N GLU A 141 -0.41 1.98 7.45
CA GLU A 141 -0.39 2.29 8.89
C GLU A 141 -0.46 3.78 9.22
N VAL A 142 -0.71 4.64 8.22
CA VAL A 142 -1.14 6.04 8.43
C VAL A 142 -2.65 6.09 8.46
#